data_AF-A0A9Q0XPI5-F1
#
_entry.id   AF-A0A9Q0XPI5-F1
#
_cell.length_a   1.000
_cell.length_b   1.000
_cell.length_c   1.000
_cell.angle_alpha   90.00
_cell.angle_beta   90.00
_cell.angle_gamma   90.00
#
_symmetry.space_group_name_H-M   'P 1'
#
loop_
_entity.id
_entity.type
_entity.pdbx_description
1 polymer ?
#
loop_
_entity_poly.entity_id
_entity_poly.type
_entity_poly.pdbx_seq_one_letter_code
_entity_poly.pdbx_strand_id
1 'polypeptide(L)'
;MEAARQNKKQFEYEAQEEAPEDPKQKFKICFYYAGLDTAIQIVEERFQELQQCNSLFLFLYDIYKINKKYTEDVLKACKNLEKSSIHNGNKNIDDEDLCCEIAIARRLPKSMPPQGVILFIVQQKHLDSVPNVSVALLPVSVTSGKCSFSKLKLIKTYLRSTTLQGRLVGLATVSIEQAEASTTDLKESLTKFAKGKARKLIF
;
A
#
# COMPACT_ATOMS: atom_id res chain seq x y z
N MET A 1 39.53 6.84 43.80
CA MET A 1 39.62 5.68 42.89
C MET A 1 38.58 4.69 43.35
N GLU A 2 37.42 4.67 42.71
CA GLU A 2 36.33 3.74 43.02
C GLU A 2 36.53 2.49 42.16
N ALA A 3 36.75 1.34 42.80
CA ALA A 3 36.98 0.09 42.12
C ALA A 3 35.65 -0.50 41.61
N ALA A 4 35.57 -0.76 40.29
CA ALA A 4 34.43 -1.41 39.67
C ALA A 4 34.28 -2.85 40.19
N ARG A 5 33.06 -3.19 40.65
CA ARG A 5 32.71 -4.52 41.14
C ARG A 5 32.61 -5.49 39.96
N GLN A 6 33.59 -6.39 39.82
CA GLN A 6 33.52 -7.48 38.85
C GLN A 6 32.68 -8.64 39.40
N ASN A 7 31.68 -9.08 38.63
CA ASN A 7 30.90 -10.28 38.94
C ASN A 7 31.80 -11.52 38.79
N LYS A 8 31.69 -12.44 39.76
CA LYS A 8 32.53 -13.63 39.85
C LYS A 8 32.03 -14.69 38.85
N LYS A 9 32.89 -15.12 37.92
CA LYS A 9 32.59 -16.21 36.96
C LYS A 9 32.31 -17.51 37.70
N GLN A 10 31.33 -18.27 37.21
CA GLN A 10 30.95 -19.56 37.81
C GLN A 10 31.50 -20.75 37.01
N PHE A 11 31.80 -20.55 35.71
CA PHE A 11 32.44 -21.55 34.84
C PHE A 11 33.49 -20.93 33.90
N GLU A 12 34.56 -21.68 33.58
CA GLU A 12 35.69 -21.19 32.76
C GLU A 12 35.32 -20.88 31.30
N TYR A 13 34.26 -21.48 30.76
CA TYR A 13 33.82 -21.26 29.38
C TYR A 13 32.87 -20.06 29.21
N GLU A 14 32.49 -19.37 30.29
CA GLU A 14 31.71 -18.14 30.22
C GLU A 14 32.55 -17.05 29.54
N ALA A 15 32.28 -16.82 28.26
CA ALA A 15 32.76 -15.65 27.54
C ALA A 15 32.35 -14.41 28.34
N GLN A 16 33.30 -13.50 28.58
CA GLN A 16 32.93 -12.17 29.05
C GLN A 16 32.14 -11.55 27.91
N GLU A 17 30.81 -11.42 28.08
CA GLU A 17 30.12 -10.33 27.40
C GLU A 17 30.77 -9.06 27.93
N GLU A 18 31.78 -8.56 27.20
CA GLU A 18 32.30 -7.21 27.39
C GLU A 18 31.14 -6.27 27.13
N ALA A 19 30.43 -5.92 28.19
CA ALA A 19 29.51 -4.80 28.17
C ALA A 19 30.33 -3.59 27.68
N PRO A 20 29.93 -2.91 26.59
CA PRO A 20 30.69 -1.78 26.09
C PRO A 20 30.85 -0.76 27.21
N GLU A 21 32.09 -0.58 27.67
CA GLU A 21 32.42 0.28 28.82
C GLU A 21 32.12 1.75 28.53
N ASP A 22 32.15 2.13 27.25
CA ASP A 22 31.82 3.47 26.77
C ASP A 22 30.31 3.60 26.44
N PRO A 23 29.57 4.50 27.12
CA PRO A 23 28.17 4.79 26.82
C PRO A 23 27.92 5.13 25.35
N LYS A 24 28.90 5.74 24.67
CA LYS A 24 28.80 6.08 23.25
C LYS A 24 28.87 4.84 22.36
N GLN A 25 29.72 3.86 22.68
CA GLN A 25 29.73 2.56 21.99
C GLN A 25 28.44 1.79 22.25
N LYS A 26 27.95 1.78 23.49
CA LYS A 26 26.68 1.13 23.85
C LYS A 26 25.50 1.70 23.06
N PHE A 27 25.39 3.02 22.97
CA PHE A 27 24.37 3.68 22.14
C PHE A 27 24.52 3.31 20.66
N LYS A 28 25.75 3.32 20.14
CA LYS A 28 26.02 3.01 18.73
C LYS A 28 25.58 1.59 18.36
N ILE A 29 25.87 0.60 19.21
CA ILE A 29 25.56 -0.80 18.93
C ILE A 29 24.08 -1.10 19.21
N CYS A 30 23.61 -0.81 20.42
CA CYS A 30 22.29 -1.25 20.87
C CYS A 30 21.14 -0.43 20.28
N PHE A 31 21.39 0.80 19.81
CA PHE A 31 20.34 1.68 19.30
C PHE A 31 20.57 2.03 17.82
N TYR A 32 21.73 2.59 17.48
CA TYR A 32 21.96 3.08 16.12
C TYR A 32 22.04 1.94 15.09
N TYR A 33 22.91 0.95 15.31
CA TYR A 33 23.01 -0.20 14.41
C TYR A 33 21.77 -1.08 14.47
N ALA A 34 21.23 -1.37 15.65
CA ALA A 34 19.96 -2.11 15.77
C ALA A 34 18.81 -1.47 14.98
N GLY A 35 18.70 -0.14 15.00
CA GLY A 35 17.70 0.59 14.21
C GLY A 35 17.96 0.54 12.71
N LEU A 36 19.23 0.64 12.28
CA LEU A 36 19.61 0.50 10.87
C LEU A 36 19.36 -0.92 10.36
N ASP A 37 19.74 -1.95 11.11
CA ASP A 37 19.53 -3.35 10.74
C ASP A 37 18.03 -3.64 10.62
N THR A 38 17.22 -3.12 11.55
CA THR A 38 15.75 -3.21 11.46
C THR A 38 15.22 -2.52 10.19
N ALA A 39 15.73 -1.34 9.86
CA ALA A 39 15.31 -0.62 8.65
C ALA A 39 15.71 -1.38 7.37
N ILE A 40 16.93 -1.94 7.34
CA ILE A 40 17.42 -2.77 6.23
C ILE A 40 16.52 -3.99 6.08
N GLN A 41 16.28 -4.73 7.16
CA GLN A 41 15.44 -5.92 7.15
C GLN A 41 14.03 -5.63 6.63
N ILE A 42 13.39 -4.55 7.11
CA ILE A 42 12.06 -4.15 6.64
C ILE A 42 12.08 -3.84 5.13
N VAL A 43 13.12 -3.16 4.63
CA VAL A 43 13.22 -2.84 3.20
C VAL A 43 13.46 -4.11 2.37
N GLU A 44 14.29 -5.02 2.84
CA GLU A 44 14.55 -6.30 2.17
C GLU A 44 13.30 -7.18 2.11
N GLU A 45 12.58 -7.34 3.23
CA GLU A 45 11.31 -8.06 3.29
C GLU A 45 10.31 -7.48 2.28
N ARG A 46 10.16 -6.14 2.26
CA ARG A 46 9.26 -5.46 1.33
C ARG A 46 9.67 -5.62 -0.14
N PHE A 47 10.97 -5.63 -0.41
CA PHE A 47 11.47 -5.85 -1.76
C PHE A 47 11.19 -7.28 -2.24
N GLN A 48 11.35 -8.28 -1.38
CA GLN A 48 11.01 -9.68 -1.67
C GLN A 48 9.51 -9.86 -1.91
N GLU A 49 8.66 -9.29 -1.06
CA GLU A 49 7.20 -9.28 -1.24
C GLU A 49 6.84 -8.65 -2.60
N LEU A 50 7.43 -7.50 -2.93
CA LEU A 50 7.19 -6.82 -4.20
C LEU A 50 7.62 -7.67 -5.40
N GLN A 51 8.74 -8.39 -5.30
CA GLN A 51 9.22 -9.27 -6.36
C GLN A 51 8.25 -10.45 -6.57
N GLN A 52 7.68 -11.00 -5.50
CA GLN A 52 6.65 -12.05 -5.58
C GLN A 52 5.36 -11.51 -6.19
N CYS A 53 4.87 -10.34 -5.75
CA CYS A 53 3.72 -9.70 -6.38
C CYS A 53 3.97 -9.42 -7.87
N ASN A 54 5.16 -8.93 -8.21
CA ASN A 54 5.52 -8.68 -9.60
C ASN A 54 5.49 -9.98 -10.42
N SER A 55 6.06 -11.08 -9.93
CA SER A 55 6.03 -12.35 -10.69
C SER A 55 4.62 -12.88 -10.95
N LEU A 56 3.68 -12.63 -10.03
CA LEU A 56 2.26 -13.01 -10.17
C LEU A 56 1.49 -12.11 -11.14
N PHE A 57 1.67 -10.78 -11.07
CA PHE A 57 0.85 -9.83 -11.82
C PHE A 57 1.51 -9.29 -13.10
N LEU A 58 2.80 -9.56 -13.34
CA LEU A 58 3.55 -8.99 -14.48
C LEU A 58 2.91 -9.28 -15.83
N PHE A 59 2.24 -10.43 -15.99
CA PHE A 59 1.57 -10.77 -17.24
C PHE A 59 0.41 -9.82 -17.57
N LEU A 60 -0.25 -9.24 -16.55
CA LEU A 60 -1.34 -8.27 -16.70
C LEU A 60 -0.84 -6.84 -16.97
N TYR A 61 0.47 -6.58 -16.87
CA TYR A 61 1.02 -5.25 -17.08
C TYR A 61 0.82 -4.73 -18.51
N ASP A 62 0.80 -5.63 -19.49
CA ASP A 62 0.59 -5.29 -20.90
C ASP A 62 -0.34 -6.32 -21.56
N ILE A 63 -1.64 -6.18 -21.26
CA ILE A 63 -2.69 -7.05 -21.80
C ILE A 63 -2.69 -7.09 -23.32
N TYR A 64 -2.34 -5.98 -23.98
CA TYR A 64 -2.21 -5.92 -25.43
C TYR A 64 -1.12 -6.88 -25.95
N LYS A 65 0.03 -6.99 -25.26
CA LYS A 65 1.10 -7.93 -25.64
C LYS A 65 0.77 -9.39 -25.34
N ILE A 66 -0.17 -9.67 -24.43
CA ILE A 66 -0.66 -11.04 -24.20
C ILE A 66 -1.23 -11.64 -25.50
N ASN A 67 -1.70 -10.82 -26.44
CA ASN A 67 -2.17 -11.24 -27.76
C ASN A 67 -1.13 -12.04 -28.59
N LYS A 68 0.16 -11.97 -28.23
CA LYS A 68 1.23 -12.76 -28.88
C LYS A 68 1.57 -14.07 -28.16
N LYS A 69 0.98 -14.35 -26.99
CA LYS A 69 1.26 -15.56 -26.20
C LYS A 69 0.25 -16.67 -26.50
N TYR A 70 0.67 -17.92 -26.29
CA TYR A 70 -0.23 -19.07 -26.37
C TYR A 70 -1.25 -19.04 -25.23
N THR A 71 -2.48 -19.46 -25.51
CA THR A 71 -3.58 -19.48 -24.52
C THR A 71 -3.25 -20.32 -23.28
N GLU A 72 -2.45 -21.37 -23.43
CA GLU A 72 -1.98 -22.22 -22.33
C GLU A 72 -1.09 -21.47 -21.32
N ASP A 73 -0.19 -20.60 -21.79
CA ASP A 73 0.68 -19.80 -20.93
C ASP A 73 -0.13 -18.80 -20.10
N VAL A 74 -1.17 -18.22 -20.71
CA VAL A 74 -2.08 -17.28 -20.05
C VAL A 74 -2.89 -17.98 -18.98
N LEU A 75 -3.44 -19.16 -19.31
CA LEU A 75 -4.21 -19.97 -18.37
C LEU A 75 -3.35 -20.43 -17.19
N LYS A 76 -2.09 -20.83 -17.44
CA LYS A 76 -1.14 -21.15 -16.37
C LYS A 76 -0.86 -19.95 -15.46
N ALA A 77 -0.72 -18.74 -16.03
CA ALA A 77 -0.54 -17.52 -15.26
C ALA A 77 -1.78 -17.19 -14.41
N CYS A 78 -3.00 -17.35 -14.96
CA CYS A 78 -4.25 -17.16 -14.23
C CYS A 78 -4.38 -18.14 -13.06
N LYS A 79 -4.06 -19.42 -13.27
CA LYS A 79 -4.04 -20.45 -12.20
C LYS A 79 -3.05 -20.13 -11.09
N ASN A 80 -1.89 -19.59 -11.43
CA ASN A 80 -0.90 -19.17 -10.42
C ASN A 80 -1.43 -17.99 -9.60
N LEU A 81 -2.11 -17.04 -10.25
CA LEU A 81 -2.73 -15.90 -9.59
C LEU A 81 -3.86 -16.33 -8.64
N GLU A 82 -4.78 -17.19 -9.10
CA GLU A 82 -5.87 -17.72 -8.29
C GLU A 82 -5.30 -18.41 -7.04
N LYS A 83 -4.34 -19.33 -7.19
CA LYS A 83 -3.69 -20.02 -6.08
C LYS A 83 -3.10 -19.07 -5.03
N SER A 84 -2.49 -17.97 -5.48
CA SER A 84 -1.91 -16.96 -4.59
C SER A 84 -2.97 -16.08 -3.91
N SER A 85 -4.16 -15.97 -4.51
CA SER A 85 -5.26 -15.13 -4.02
C SER A 85 -6.22 -15.88 -3.09
N ILE A 86 -6.07 -17.20 -2.91
CA ILE A 86 -6.89 -17.97 -1.97
C ILE A 86 -6.53 -17.55 -0.55
N HIS A 87 -7.48 -16.91 0.13
CA HIS A 87 -7.38 -16.60 1.55
C HIS A 87 -8.61 -17.14 2.26
N ASN A 88 -8.40 -18.03 3.24
CA ASN A 88 -9.46 -18.61 4.06
C ASN A 88 -10.57 -19.34 3.25
N GLY A 89 -10.21 -20.01 2.15
CA GLY A 89 -11.13 -20.81 1.33
C GLY A 89 -11.97 -20.01 0.33
N ASN A 90 -11.89 -18.68 0.33
CA ASN A 90 -12.55 -17.83 -0.66
C ASN A 90 -11.55 -17.45 -1.76
N LYS A 91 -12.00 -17.56 -3.02
CA LYS A 91 -11.27 -17.08 -4.19
C LYS A 91 -11.88 -15.77 -4.67
N ASN A 92 -11.06 -14.72 -4.73
CA ASN A 92 -11.48 -13.39 -5.18
C ASN A 92 -11.49 -13.27 -6.71
N ILE A 93 -10.77 -14.16 -7.39
CA ILE A 93 -10.57 -14.16 -8.84
C ILE A 93 -10.69 -15.61 -9.28
N ASP A 94 -11.55 -15.89 -10.25
CA ASP A 94 -11.64 -17.20 -10.90
C ASP A 94 -10.68 -17.25 -12.12
N ASP A 95 -9.92 -18.34 -12.25
CA ASP A 95 -8.85 -18.44 -13.26
C ASP A 95 -9.40 -18.57 -14.69
N GLU A 96 -10.49 -19.32 -14.86
CA GLU A 96 -11.16 -19.54 -16.15
C GLU A 96 -11.87 -18.27 -16.59
N ASP A 97 -12.60 -17.60 -15.69
CA ASP A 97 -13.24 -16.33 -15.98
C ASP A 97 -12.20 -15.25 -16.29
N LEU A 98 -11.12 -15.14 -15.49
CA LEU A 98 -10.04 -14.19 -15.76
C LEU A 98 -9.42 -14.43 -17.15
N CYS A 99 -9.17 -15.69 -17.53
CA CYS A 99 -8.61 -16.01 -18.84
C CYS A 99 -9.56 -15.61 -19.98
N CYS A 100 -10.86 -15.88 -19.82
CA CYS A 100 -11.91 -15.48 -20.77
C CYS A 100 -12.02 -13.96 -20.89
N GLU A 101 -12.05 -13.26 -19.78
CA GLU A 101 -12.12 -11.80 -19.74
C GLU A 101 -10.86 -11.14 -20.32
N ILE A 102 -9.67 -11.71 -20.07
CA ILE A 102 -8.44 -11.26 -20.74
C ILE A 102 -8.61 -11.41 -22.26
N ALA A 103 -9.20 -12.50 -22.74
CA ALA A 103 -9.45 -12.69 -24.16
C ALA A 103 -10.40 -11.62 -24.74
N ILE A 104 -11.38 -11.16 -23.96
CA ILE A 104 -12.25 -10.02 -24.31
C ILE A 104 -11.44 -8.71 -24.31
N ALA A 105 -10.65 -8.49 -23.26
CA ALA A 105 -9.77 -7.33 -23.10
C ALA A 105 -8.64 -7.27 -24.15
N ARG A 106 -8.37 -8.35 -24.91
CA ARG A 106 -7.43 -8.32 -26.06
C ARG A 106 -7.85 -7.34 -27.17
N ARG A 107 -9.11 -6.91 -27.21
CA ARG A 107 -9.62 -5.93 -28.20
C ARG A 107 -9.16 -4.49 -27.95
N LEU A 108 -8.19 -4.28 -27.06
CA LEU A 108 -7.58 -2.98 -26.81
C LEU A 108 -7.01 -2.38 -28.11
N PRO A 109 -7.24 -1.08 -28.38
CA PRO A 109 -6.82 -0.45 -29.62
C PRO A 109 -5.29 -0.26 -29.74
N LYS A 110 -4.58 -0.26 -28.60
CA LYS A 110 -3.12 -0.09 -28.52
C LYS A 110 -2.58 -0.69 -27.24
N SER A 111 -1.26 -0.86 -27.16
CA SER A 111 -0.57 -1.16 -25.90
C SER A 111 -0.63 0.03 -24.96
N MET A 112 -0.94 -0.25 -23.70
CA MET A 112 -1.19 0.76 -22.66
C MET A 112 -0.98 0.13 -21.28
N PRO A 113 -0.53 0.94 -20.30
CA PRO A 113 -0.30 0.44 -18.95
C PRO A 113 -1.64 0.10 -18.26
N PRO A 114 -1.60 -0.64 -17.14
CA PRO A 114 -2.79 -1.10 -16.40
C PRO A 114 -3.79 0.01 -16.08
N GLN A 115 -3.31 1.19 -15.68
CA GLN A 115 -4.16 2.35 -15.40
C GLN A 115 -4.94 2.81 -16.63
N GLY A 116 -4.29 2.79 -17.79
CA GLY A 116 -4.94 3.09 -19.06
C GLY A 116 -6.01 2.05 -19.38
N VAL A 117 -5.72 0.77 -19.14
CA VAL A 117 -6.65 -0.33 -19.45
C VAL A 117 -7.92 -0.21 -18.62
N ILE A 118 -7.79 0.04 -17.32
CA ILE A 118 -8.94 0.30 -16.44
C ILE A 118 -9.74 1.51 -16.93
N LEU A 119 -9.08 2.63 -17.27
CA LEU A 119 -9.76 3.82 -17.78
C LEU A 119 -10.54 3.52 -19.07
N PHE A 120 -9.96 2.74 -19.98
CA PHE A 120 -10.62 2.34 -21.21
C PHE A 120 -11.85 1.45 -20.94
N ILE A 121 -11.73 0.46 -20.05
CA ILE A 121 -12.84 -0.41 -19.65
C ILE A 121 -14.00 0.41 -19.07
N VAL A 122 -13.69 1.39 -18.22
CA VAL A 122 -14.68 2.30 -17.62
C VAL A 122 -15.34 3.18 -18.68
N GLN A 123 -14.57 3.78 -19.59
CA GLN A 123 -15.08 4.64 -20.66
C GLN A 123 -16.02 3.89 -21.62
N GLN A 124 -15.72 2.62 -21.90
CA GLN A 124 -16.52 1.77 -22.78
C GLN A 124 -17.68 1.06 -22.05
N LYS A 125 -17.88 1.31 -20.75
CA LYS A 125 -18.91 0.67 -19.91
C LYS A 125 -18.84 -0.87 -19.92
N HIS A 126 -17.61 -1.41 -19.96
CA HIS A 126 -17.36 -2.86 -19.95
C HIS A 126 -17.02 -3.42 -18.56
N LEU A 127 -17.20 -2.64 -17.49
CA LEU A 127 -16.84 -3.06 -16.14
C LEU A 127 -17.54 -4.37 -15.74
N ASP A 128 -18.82 -4.51 -16.09
CA ASP A 128 -19.61 -5.71 -15.84
C ASP A 128 -19.22 -6.90 -16.75
N SER A 129 -18.55 -6.62 -17.88
CA SER A 129 -18.11 -7.64 -18.84
C SER A 129 -16.75 -8.22 -18.52
N VAL A 130 -15.92 -7.49 -17.74
CA VAL A 130 -14.57 -7.91 -17.34
C VAL A 130 -14.27 -7.62 -15.86
N PRO A 131 -15.10 -8.14 -14.92
CA PRO A 131 -14.94 -7.87 -13.49
C PRO A 131 -13.63 -8.45 -12.90
N ASN A 132 -13.24 -9.67 -13.24
CA ASN A 132 -12.00 -10.30 -12.74
C ASN A 132 -10.74 -9.57 -13.24
N VAL A 133 -10.70 -9.13 -14.50
CA VAL A 133 -9.61 -8.31 -15.05
C VAL A 133 -9.54 -6.96 -14.33
N SER A 134 -10.68 -6.35 -14.07
CA SER A 134 -10.74 -5.07 -13.35
C SER A 134 -10.19 -5.21 -11.94
N VAL A 135 -10.61 -6.25 -11.20
CA VAL A 135 -10.11 -6.56 -9.85
C VAL A 135 -8.61 -6.90 -9.88
N ALA A 136 -8.16 -7.68 -10.85
CA ALA A 136 -6.75 -8.07 -10.96
C ALA A 136 -5.83 -6.90 -11.34
N LEU A 137 -6.33 -5.93 -12.13
CA LEU A 137 -5.58 -4.74 -12.51
C LEU A 137 -5.56 -3.66 -11.41
N LEU A 138 -6.53 -3.67 -10.49
CA LEU A 138 -6.58 -2.70 -9.40
C LEU A 138 -5.26 -2.68 -8.61
N PRO A 139 -4.76 -3.78 -8.00
CA PRO A 139 -3.46 -3.85 -7.31
C PRO A 139 -2.29 -3.28 -8.13
N VAL A 140 -2.23 -3.59 -9.43
CA VAL A 140 -1.18 -3.14 -10.35
C VAL A 140 -1.29 -1.63 -10.60
N SER A 141 -2.52 -1.11 -10.63
CA SER A 141 -2.83 0.30 -10.82
C SER A 141 -2.65 1.17 -9.57
N VAL A 142 -2.76 0.59 -8.35
CA VAL A 142 -2.65 1.33 -7.06
C VAL A 142 -1.24 1.87 -6.79
N THR A 143 -0.25 1.54 -7.63
CA THR A 143 1.00 2.31 -7.70
C THR A 143 0.77 3.80 -8.06
N SER A 144 -0.44 4.16 -8.50
CA SER A 144 -0.96 5.54 -8.58
C SER A 144 -1.46 6.10 -7.23
N GLY A 145 -1.05 5.54 -6.09
CA GLY A 145 -1.14 6.20 -4.78
C GLY A 145 -0.42 7.56 -4.72
N LYS A 146 0.25 7.98 -5.80
CA LYS A 146 0.86 9.30 -5.98
C LYS A 146 -0.12 10.46 -5.74
N CYS A 147 -1.42 10.28 -6.02
CA CYS A 147 -2.38 11.37 -5.92
C CYS A 147 -2.70 11.76 -4.46
N SER A 148 -3.01 10.79 -3.59
CA SER A 148 -3.34 11.06 -2.18
C SER A 148 -2.14 11.56 -1.37
N PHE A 149 -0.94 11.00 -1.60
CA PHE A 149 0.28 11.48 -0.96
C PHE A 149 0.67 12.90 -1.40
N SER A 150 0.42 13.28 -2.66
CA SER A 150 0.67 14.65 -3.13
C SER A 150 -0.22 15.68 -2.44
N LYS A 151 -1.51 15.36 -2.23
CA LYS A 151 -2.47 16.22 -1.52
C LYS A 151 -2.12 16.33 -0.04
N LEU A 152 -1.77 15.22 0.61
CA LEU A 152 -1.29 15.21 2.00
C LEU A 152 -0.02 16.06 2.19
N LYS A 153 0.93 15.95 1.25
CA LYS A 153 2.14 16.77 1.24
C LYS A 153 1.79 18.25 1.09
N LEU A 154 0.91 18.61 0.15
CA LEU A 154 0.45 19.98 -0.03
C LEU A 154 -0.23 20.51 1.24
N ILE A 155 -1.12 19.75 1.87
CA ILE A 155 -1.78 20.13 3.13
C ILE A 155 -0.76 20.39 4.23
N LYS A 156 0.21 19.49 4.42
CA LYS A 156 1.27 19.65 5.44
C LYS A 156 2.19 20.84 5.15
N THR A 157 2.60 21.02 3.89
CA THR A 157 3.54 22.09 3.50
C THR A 157 2.86 23.46 3.50
N TYR A 158 1.66 23.57 2.92
CA TYR A 158 0.92 24.82 2.82
C TYR A 158 0.44 25.32 4.19
N LEU A 159 -0.09 24.44 5.03
CA LEU A 159 -0.57 24.83 6.36
C LEU A 159 0.53 24.86 7.44
N ARG A 160 1.75 24.39 7.13
CA ARG A 160 2.87 24.17 8.09
C ARG A 160 2.39 23.58 9.43
N SER A 161 1.39 22.70 9.40
CA SER A 161 0.64 22.37 10.61
C SER A 161 1.19 21.14 11.34
N THR A 162 1.46 21.27 12.63
CA THR A 162 1.43 20.15 13.58
C THR A 162 -0.03 19.80 13.87
N THR A 163 -0.61 18.94 13.04
CA THR A 163 -2.03 18.54 13.17
C THR A 163 -2.17 17.07 13.55
N LEU A 164 -3.19 16.74 14.35
CA LEU A 164 -3.50 15.36 14.74
C LEU A 164 -3.85 14.50 13.52
N GLN A 165 -3.47 13.22 13.57
CA GLN A 165 -3.63 12.29 12.44
C GLN A 165 -5.07 12.25 11.91
N GLY A 166 -6.08 12.23 12.80
CA GLY A 166 -7.49 12.20 12.38
C GLY A 166 -7.91 13.44 11.58
N ARG A 167 -7.46 14.63 11.99
CA ARG A 167 -7.76 15.88 11.28
C ARG A 167 -7.02 15.96 9.93
N LEU A 168 -5.79 15.45 9.88
CA LEU A 168 -5.01 15.36 8.65
C LEU A 168 -5.68 14.45 7.62
N VAL A 169 -6.11 13.27 8.05
CA VAL A 169 -6.82 12.31 7.21
C VAL A 169 -8.12 12.94 6.70
N GLY A 170 -8.92 13.56 7.57
CA GLY A 170 -10.14 14.24 7.15
C GLY A 170 -9.91 15.33 6.08
N LEU A 171 -8.90 16.18 6.25
CA LEU A 171 -8.54 17.21 5.26
C LEU A 171 -8.05 16.61 3.94
N ALA A 172 -7.30 15.52 4.00
CA ALA A 172 -6.85 14.80 2.82
C ALA A 172 -8.03 14.20 2.05
N THR A 173 -8.98 13.55 2.75
CA THR A 173 -10.21 13.01 2.17
C THR A 173 -11.01 14.10 1.46
N VAL A 174 -11.26 15.24 2.12
CA VAL A 174 -11.99 16.37 1.51
C VAL A 174 -11.25 16.92 0.28
N SER A 175 -9.92 16.94 0.29
CA SER A 175 -9.11 17.41 -0.84
C SER A 175 -9.04 16.42 -2.02
N ILE A 176 -9.19 15.12 -1.76
CA ILE A 176 -9.27 14.08 -2.78
C ILE A 176 -10.65 14.13 -3.42
N GLU A 177 -11.70 14.16 -2.59
CA GLU A 177 -13.11 14.23 -3.00
C GLU A 177 -13.56 15.66 -3.29
N GLN A 178 -12.67 16.54 -3.77
CA GLN A 178 -12.97 17.96 -3.90
C GLN A 178 -14.17 18.24 -4.82
N ALA A 179 -14.37 17.41 -5.85
CA ALA A 179 -15.52 17.50 -6.74
C ALA A 179 -16.84 17.35 -5.97
N GLU A 180 -16.96 16.29 -5.17
CA GLU A 180 -18.13 16.03 -4.33
C GLU A 180 -18.22 17.01 -3.15
N ALA A 181 -17.09 17.34 -2.51
CA ALA A 181 -17.06 18.30 -1.41
C ALA A 181 -17.56 19.69 -1.86
N SER A 182 -17.32 20.08 -3.12
CA SER A 182 -17.78 21.35 -3.67
C SER A 182 -19.30 21.43 -3.85
N THR A 183 -20.01 20.29 -3.95
CA THR A 183 -21.47 20.26 -4.04
C THR A 183 -22.14 20.38 -2.68
N THR A 184 -21.41 20.06 -1.60
CA THR A 184 -21.93 20.17 -0.23
C THR A 184 -21.82 21.60 0.30
N ASP A 185 -22.92 22.14 0.84
CA ASP A 185 -22.89 23.45 1.50
C ASP A 185 -22.18 23.34 2.86
N LEU A 186 -20.91 23.75 2.86
CA LEU A 186 -20.08 23.82 4.05
C LEU A 186 -20.65 24.78 5.11
N LYS A 187 -21.30 25.88 4.71
CA LYS A 187 -21.88 26.84 5.65
C LYS A 187 -23.08 26.23 6.36
N GLU A 188 -23.95 25.55 5.62
CA GLU A 188 -25.09 24.83 6.19
C GLU A 188 -24.61 23.74 7.17
N SER A 189 -23.62 22.95 6.75
CA SER A 189 -23.03 21.88 7.56
C SER A 189 -22.39 22.41 8.84
N LEU A 190 -21.63 23.51 8.75
CA LEU A 190 -21.01 24.17 9.89
C LEU A 190 -22.08 24.72 10.86
N THR A 191 -23.15 25.30 10.32
CA THR A 191 -24.25 25.85 11.11
C THR A 191 -25.01 24.75 11.85
N LYS A 192 -25.29 23.61 11.20
CA LYS A 192 -25.89 22.43 11.85
C LYS A 192 -24.99 21.89 12.96
N PHE A 193 -23.68 21.76 12.70
CA PHE A 193 -22.71 21.31 13.69
C PHE A 193 -22.62 22.26 14.90
N ALA A 194 -22.52 23.57 14.65
CA ALA A 194 -22.49 24.59 15.69
C ALA A 194 -23.76 24.57 16.56
N LYS A 195 -24.95 24.50 15.94
CA LYS A 195 -26.23 24.37 16.65
C LYS A 195 -26.33 23.07 17.46
N GLY A 196 -25.74 21.97 16.99
CA GLY A 196 -25.66 20.71 17.72
C GLY A 196 -24.73 20.80 18.94
N LYS A 197 -23.60 21.49 18.82
CA LYS A 197 -22.61 21.64 19.89
C LYS A 197 -23.01 22.68 20.93
N ALA A 198 -23.65 23.77 20.52
CA ALA A 198 -24.19 24.78 21.41
C ALA A 198 -25.23 24.21 22.39
N ARG A 199 -26.02 23.21 21.96
CA ARG A 199 -27.00 22.51 22.82
C ARG A 199 -26.38 21.60 23.90
N LYS A 200 -25.06 21.40 23.90
CA LYS A 200 -24.34 20.66 24.96
C LYS A 200 -23.76 21.56 26.05
N LEU A 201 -23.83 22.88 25.87
CA LEU A 201 -23.53 23.84 26.94
C LEU A 201 -24.80 24.03 27.77
N ILE A 202 -24.98 23.13 28.75
CA ILE A 202 -25.85 23.41 29.88
C ILE A 202 -25.01 24.30 30.80
N PHE A 203 -25.47 25.53 31.03
CA PHE A 203 -24.90 26.41 32.05
C PHE A 203 -25.30 25.93 33.44
#